data_AF-A0A812MA41-F1
#
_entry.id   AF-A0A812MA41-F1
#
_cell.length_a   1.000
_cell.length_b   1.000
_cell.length_c   1.000
_cell.angle_alpha   90.00
_cell.angle_beta   90.00
_cell.angle_gamma   90.00
#
_symmetry.space_group_name_H-M   'P 1'
#
loop_
_entity.id
_entity.type
_entity.pdbx_description
1 polymer ?
#
loop_
_entity_poly.entity_id
_entity_poly.type
_entity_poly.pdbx_seq_one_letter_code
_entity_poly.pdbx_strand_id
1 'polypeptide(L)'
;MDDWGSKKLQETLLGLGGFYVKTGQVLSTRVDLFSKPYTDRLRVLQDSLPPVDATEIRDIVSKELCGGGGLSELLREFDDEPLGTASIAQDA
;
A
#
# COMPACT_ATOMS: atom_id res chain seq x y z
N MET A 1 10.61 23.92 14.38
CA MET A 1 11.26 22.60 14.38
C MET A 1 10.71 21.85 13.19
N ASP A 2 11.59 21.45 12.28
CA ASP A 2 11.41 21.64 10.83
C ASP A 2 10.33 20.76 10.15
N ASP A 3 9.29 21.42 9.62
CA ASP A 3 8.31 20.83 8.70
C ASP A 3 9.01 20.13 7.51
N TRP A 4 10.13 20.70 7.06
CA TRP A 4 10.98 20.14 6.00
C TRP A 4 11.42 18.69 6.29
N GLY A 5 11.84 18.38 7.52
CA GLY A 5 12.35 17.06 7.87
C GLY A 5 11.25 16.00 7.86
N SER A 6 10.08 16.33 8.40
CA SER A 6 8.90 15.45 8.37
C SER A 6 8.41 15.20 6.95
N LYS A 7 8.43 16.25 6.10
CA LYS A 7 8.06 16.16 4.68
C LYS A 7 9.05 15.31 3.90
N LYS A 8 10.35 15.55 4.07
CA LYS A 8 11.39 14.81 3.34
C LYS A 8 11.36 13.32 3.69
N LEU A 9 11.14 12.98 4.96
CA LEU A 9 10.97 11.60 5.39
C LEU A 9 9.75 10.95 4.72
N GLN A 10 8.59 11.60 4.76
CA GLN A 10 7.37 11.10 4.14
C GLN A 10 7.56 10.81 2.64
N GLU A 11 8.10 11.77 1.88
CA GLU A 11 8.38 11.62 0.45
C GLU A 11 9.36 10.47 0.17
N THR A 12 10.38 10.30 1.03
CA THR A 12 11.36 9.21 0.88
C THR A 12 10.71 7.84 1.10
N LEU A 13 9.88 7.70 2.14
CA LEU A 13 9.20 6.44 2.43
C LEU A 13 8.21 6.06 1.32
N LEU A 14 7.49 7.05 0.77
CA LEU A 14 6.60 6.85 -0.38
C LEU A 14 7.37 6.46 -1.65
N GLY A 15 8.47 7.17 -1.95
CA GLY A 15 9.28 6.90 -3.14
C GLY A 15 9.99 5.54 -3.10
N LEU A 16 10.31 5.04 -1.90
CA LEU A 16 10.86 3.69 -1.72
C LEU A 16 9.78 2.59 -1.73
N GLY A 17 8.54 2.92 -1.37
CA GLY A 17 7.40 2.00 -1.40
C GLY A 17 7.49 0.82 -0.43
N GLY A 18 6.55 -0.13 -0.56
CA GLY A 18 6.57 -1.44 0.07
C GLY A 18 6.94 -1.44 1.56
N PHE A 19 8.06 -2.09 1.89
CA PHE A 19 8.58 -2.19 3.27
C PHE A 19 8.74 -0.84 3.97
N TYR A 20 9.16 0.20 3.25
CA TYR A 20 9.39 1.52 3.84
C TYR A 20 8.09 2.24 4.17
N VAL A 21 7.04 2.05 3.36
CA VAL A 21 5.68 2.53 3.69
C VAL A 21 5.20 1.87 4.98
N LYS A 22 5.38 0.55 5.15
CA LYS A 22 5.04 -0.14 6.41
C LYS A 22 5.82 0.39 7.60
N THR A 23 7.10 0.64 7.42
CA THR A 23 7.93 1.22 8.48
C THR A 23 7.38 2.59 8.86
N GLY A 24 7.02 3.43 7.89
CA GLY A 24 6.35 4.70 8.13
C GLY A 24 5.03 4.57 8.90
N GLN A 25 4.22 3.56 8.58
CA GLN A 25 2.98 3.25 9.32
C GLN A 25 3.29 2.94 10.80
N VAL A 26 4.28 2.10 11.09
CA VAL A 26 4.70 1.80 12.47
C VAL A 26 5.25 3.06 13.16
N LEU A 27 6.08 3.85 12.48
CA LEU A 27 6.64 5.07 13.05
C LEU A 27 5.55 6.11 13.38
N SER A 28 4.47 6.16 12.61
CA SER A 28 3.36 7.10 12.83
C SER A 28 2.63 6.89 14.17
N THR A 29 2.75 5.71 14.79
CA THR A 29 2.13 5.39 16.09
C THR A 29 3.08 5.59 17.28
N ARG A 30 4.38 5.80 17.04
CA ARG A 30 5.44 5.90 18.06
C ARG A 30 5.69 7.34 18.50
N VAL A 31 4.69 7.96 19.12
CA VAL A 31 4.78 9.31 19.71
C VAL A 31 5.82 9.42 20.83
N ASP A 32 6.28 8.28 21.35
CA ASP A 32 7.38 8.16 22.31
C ASP A 32 8.77 8.29 21.65
N LEU A 33 8.89 8.06 20.34
CA LEU A 33 10.15 8.11 19.59
C LEU A 33 10.24 9.32 18.66
N PHE A 34 9.11 9.80 18.14
CA PHE A 34 9.07 10.88 17.16
C PHE A 34 8.20 12.05 17.64
N SER A 35 8.61 13.26 17.26
CA SER A 35 7.84 14.47 17.57
C SER A 35 6.51 14.50 16.81
N LYS A 36 5.52 15.19 17.38
CA LYS A 36 4.15 15.31 16.82
C LYS A 36 4.10 15.68 15.32
N PRO A 37 4.94 16.60 14.78
CA PRO A 37 4.95 16.89 13.35
C PRO A 37 5.27 15.68 12.46
N TYR A 38 6.15 14.78 12.92
CA TYR A 38 6.50 13.57 12.18
C TYR A 38 5.37 12.54 12.26
N THR A 39 4.86 12.26 13.45
CA THR A 39 3.79 11.25 13.62
C THR A 39 2.52 11.65 12.88
N ASP A 40 2.11 12.93 12.96
CA ASP A 40 0.92 13.42 12.27
C ASP A 40 1.08 13.34 10.75
N ARG A 41 2.26 13.68 10.21
CA ARG A 41 2.51 13.62 8.77
C ARG A 41 2.60 12.19 8.25
N LEU A 42 3.16 11.27 9.03
CA LEU A 42 3.25 9.86 8.66
C LEU A 42 1.92 9.11 8.81
N ARG A 43 0.91 9.65 9.52
CA ARG A 43 -0.43 9.03 9.61
C ARG A 43 -1.08 8.82 8.25
N VAL A 44 -0.83 9.69 7.28
CA VAL A 44 -1.37 9.53 5.91
C VAL A 44 -0.86 8.27 5.22
N LEU A 45 0.24 7.67 5.70
CA LEU A 45 0.70 6.37 5.20
C LEU A 45 -0.18 5.21 5.68
N GLN A 46 -1.01 5.43 6.70
CA GLN A 46 -2.01 4.46 7.15
C GLN A 46 -3.29 4.51 6.30
N ASP A 47 -3.55 5.62 5.62
CA ASP A 47 -4.66 5.68 4.68
C ASP A 47 -4.34 4.82 3.46
N SER A 48 -5.34 4.06 3.03
CA SER A 48 -5.27 3.10 1.95
C SER A 48 -4.55 3.68 0.74
N LEU A 49 -3.52 2.97 0.26
CA LEU A 49 -2.93 3.29 -1.04
C LEU A 49 -4.05 3.30 -2.08
N PRO A 50 -3.96 4.20 -3.08
CA PRO A 50 -4.95 4.22 -4.15
C PRO A 50 -5.11 2.82 -4.75
N PRO A 51 -6.34 2.40 -5.08
CA PRO A 51 -6.58 1.13 -5.73
C PRO A 51 -5.74 1.04 -7.01
N VAL A 52 -5.07 -0.11 -7.18
CA VAL A 52 -4.36 -0.44 -8.42
C VAL A 52 -5.43 -0.75 -9.46
N ASP A 53 -5.11 -0.52 -10.74
CA ASP A 53 -6.05 -0.81 -11.81
C ASP A 53 -6.43 -2.30 -11.77
N ALA A 54 -7.73 -2.60 -11.69
CA ALA A 54 -8.22 -3.96 -11.58
C ALA A 54 -7.79 -4.83 -12.78
N THR A 55 -7.59 -4.24 -13.95
CA THR A 55 -7.08 -4.96 -15.13
C THR A 55 -5.66 -5.43 -14.94
N GLU A 56 -4.81 -4.65 -14.26
CA GLU A 56 -3.43 -5.05 -13.92
C GLU A 56 -3.42 -6.21 -12.93
N ILE A 57 -4.28 -6.16 -11.90
CA ILE A 57 -4.43 -7.26 -10.93
C ILE A 57 -4.90 -8.53 -11.66
N ARG A 58 -5.91 -8.42 -12.53
CA ARG A 58 -6.46 -9.54 -13.28
C ARG A 58 -5.40 -10.22 -14.16
N ASP A 59 -4.58 -9.42 -14.82
CA ASP A 59 -3.48 -9.89 -15.67
C ASP A 59 -2.40 -10.62 -14.87
N ILE A 60 -2.01 -10.09 -13.71
CA ILE A 60 -1.03 -10.71 -12.82
C ILE A 60 -1.56 -12.05 -12.33
N VAL A 61 -2.79 -12.09 -11.82
CA VAL A 61 -3.40 -13.32 -11.28
C VAL A 61 -3.59 -14.37 -12.40
N SER A 62 -4.02 -13.96 -13.60
CA SER A 62 -4.14 -14.85 -14.76
C SER A 62 -2.79 -15.46 -15.17
N LYS A 63 -1.72 -14.66 -15.20
CA LYS A 63 -0.36 -15.14 -15.52
C LYS A 63 0.16 -16.13 -14.47
N GLU A 64 0.03 -15.80 -13.20
CA GLU A 64 0.59 -16.58 -12.10
C GLU A 64 -0.21 -17.88 -11.82
N LEU A 65 -1.54 -17.83 -11.89
CA LEU A 65 -2.38 -18.97 -11.52
C LEU A 65 -2.89 -19.78 -12.73
N CYS A 66 -3.16 -19.13 -13.86
CA CYS A 66 -3.75 -19.77 -15.05
C CYS A 66 -2.73 -19.98 -16.17
N GLY A 67 -1.46 -19.62 -15.99
CA GLY A 67 -0.46 -19.64 -17.06
C GLY A 67 -0.83 -18.74 -18.25
N GLY A 68 -1.64 -17.70 -18.01
CA GLY A 68 -2.20 -16.82 -19.05
C GLY A 68 -3.60 -17.22 -19.56
N GLY A 69 -4.22 -18.26 -19.00
CA GLY A 69 -5.61 -18.63 -19.24
C GLY A 69 -6.63 -17.73 -18.53
N GLY A 70 -7.92 -17.93 -18.82
CA GLY A 70 -8.99 -17.13 -18.21
C GLY A 70 -9.22 -17.48 -16.74
N LEU A 71 -9.32 -16.48 -15.86
CA LEU A 71 -9.59 -16.68 -14.42
C LEU A 71 -10.86 -17.49 -14.14
N SER A 72 -11.84 -17.44 -15.05
CA SER A 72 -13.10 -18.22 -14.97
C SER A 72 -12.90 -19.73 -15.03
N GLU A 73 -11.72 -20.21 -15.43
CA GLU A 73 -11.40 -21.65 -15.45
C GLU A 73 -11.01 -22.17 -14.06
N LEU A 74 -10.50 -21.30 -13.17
CA LEU A 74 -10.05 -21.66 -11.83
C LEU A 74 -10.90 -21.07 -10.70
N LEU A 75 -11.53 -19.92 -10.92
CA LEU A 75 -12.30 -19.19 -9.94
C LEU A 75 -13.77 -19.14 -10.35
N ARG A 76 -14.68 -19.33 -9.37
CA ARG A 76 -16.13 -19.19 -9.59
C ARG A 76 -16.53 -17.73 -9.80
N GLU A 77 -15.87 -16.83 -9.09
CA GLU A 77 -16.07 -15.39 -9.14
C GLU A 77 -14.75 -14.66 -8.87
N PHE A 78 -14.58 -13.49 -9.45
CA PHE A 78 -13.46 -12.59 -9.22
C PHE A 78 -14.04 -11.17 -9.22
N ASP A 79 -13.96 -10.51 -8.06
CA ASP A 79 -14.39 -9.13 -7.93
C ASP A 79 -13.24 -8.21 -8.37
N ASP A 80 -13.57 -7.22 -9.20
CA ASP A 80 -12.61 -6.23 -9.66
C ASP A 80 -12.54 -5.04 -8.67
N GLU A 81 -13.44 -4.96 -7.69
CA GLU A 81 -13.41 -3.97 -6.62
C GLU A 81 -12.59 -4.48 -5.41
N PRO A 82 -11.43 -3.89 -5.09
CA PRO A 82 -10.63 -4.33 -3.97
C PRO A 82 -11.34 -4.03 -2.64
N LEU A 83 -11.47 -5.04 -1.78
CA LEU A 83 -12.06 -4.92 -0.44
C LEU A 83 -11.16 -4.13 0.52
N GLY A 84 -9.86 -4.03 0.21
CA GLY A 84 -8.91 -3.25 1.00
C GLY A 84 -7.50 -3.25 0.42
N THR A 85 -6.63 -2.41 1.00
CA THR A 85 -5.19 -2.41 0.69
C THR A 85 -4.46 -3.10 1.81
N ALA A 86 -3.95 -4.31 1.58
CA ALA A 86 -2.97 -4.92 2.46
C ALA A 86 -1.58 -4.32 2.22
N SER A 87 -0.76 -4.33 3.26
CA SER A 87 0.50 -3.59 3.27
C SER A 87 1.57 -4.02 2.22
N ILE A 88 1.37 -5.15 1.51
CA ILE A 88 2.20 -5.62 0.37
C ILE A 88 1.36 -5.93 -0.89
N ALA A 89 0.03 -6.01 -0.78
CA ALA A 89 -0.87 -6.46 -1.85
C ALA A 89 -2.25 -5.82 -1.65
N GLN A 90 -3.09 -5.72 -2.67
CA GLN A 90 -4.50 -5.35 -2.46
C GLN A 90 -5.32 -6.61 -2.20
N ASP A 91 -6.24 -6.54 -1.23
CA ASP A 91 -7.21 -7.59 -0.99
C ASP A 91 -8.27 -7.47 -2.08
N ALA A 92 -8.21 -8.39 -3.05
CA ALA A 92 -9.26 -8.62 -4.05
C ALA A 92 -10.32 -9.58 -3.49
#